data_AF-A0AAV0IPI8-F1
#
_entry.id   AF-A0AAV0IPI8-F1
#
_cell.length_a   1.000
_cell.length_b   1.000
_cell.length_c   1.000
_cell.angle_alpha   90.00
_cell.angle_beta   90.00
_cell.angle_gamma   90.00
#
_symmetry.space_group_name_H-M   'P 1'
#
loop_
_entity.id
_entity.type
_entity.pdbx_description
1 polymer ?
#
loop_
_entity_poly.entity_id
_entity_poly.type
_entity_poly.pdbx_seq_one_letter_code
_entity_poly.pdbx_strand_id
1 'polypeptide(L)'
;MEEEIKFSSSSSQEKPQKLAVSLPNNVDKKGKKKPLMTIEGYPVEGLSIAGLETCIIFPSLDLAFDIGRCPQRAVSQNFVFISHAHMDHIGGLPMYVATRGLNRMKPPTIIVPTSIKPTVEQLFEVHRQLDGSELRHVLIGLDIGEEISIRRDLKVKAFKTHHTIKSQGYVVYQVKEKLKQEYHGLSIREMKNLKLSGVKITDTISHPEIAFTGDTMSDFLLDESNSDVLKAKVLVMEIIKHADKFQNKAILMIHFSARYTVEEIQGAMSKLEAPLAGRVHILTEGF
;
A
#
# COMPACT_ATOMS: atom_id res chain seq x y z
N MET A 1 25.95 -49.73 -27.26
CA MET A 1 25.88 -50.44 -25.97
C MET A 1 25.84 -49.35 -24.91
N GLU A 2 24.65 -48.80 -24.70
CA GLU A 2 24.35 -47.77 -23.70
C GLU A 2 23.56 -48.49 -22.61
N GLU A 3 24.04 -48.45 -21.37
CA GLU A 3 23.32 -49.01 -20.22
C GLU A 3 22.44 -47.92 -19.60
N GLU A 4 21.13 -48.10 -19.74
CA GLU A 4 20.10 -47.41 -18.97
C GLU A 4 20.13 -47.89 -17.51
N ILE A 5 20.31 -46.96 -16.57
CA ILE A 5 20.06 -47.21 -15.15
C ILE A 5 18.59 -46.84 -14.86
N LYS A 6 17.74 -47.87 -14.74
CA LYS A 6 16.38 -47.78 -14.22
C LYS A 6 16.40 -47.55 -12.72
N PHE A 7 15.71 -46.51 -12.24
CA PHE A 7 15.27 -46.42 -10.85
C PHE A 7 13.79 -46.80 -10.73
N SER A 8 13.55 -47.87 -9.96
CA SER A 8 12.24 -48.40 -9.60
C SER A 8 11.50 -47.47 -8.66
N SER A 9 10.22 -47.23 -8.95
CA SER A 9 9.28 -46.56 -8.05
C SER A 9 8.86 -47.48 -6.91
N SER A 10 9.31 -47.21 -5.69
CA SER A 10 8.68 -47.70 -4.47
C SER A 10 7.89 -46.57 -3.83
N SER A 11 6.57 -46.72 -3.83
CA SER A 11 5.63 -45.84 -3.16
C SER A 11 5.66 -46.06 -1.64
N SER A 12 6.10 -45.05 -0.90
CA SER A 12 5.75 -44.84 0.50
C SER A 12 5.23 -43.42 0.66
N GLN A 13 4.01 -43.32 1.18
CA GLN A 13 3.31 -42.07 1.45
C GLN A 13 4.05 -41.29 2.55
N GLU A 14 4.78 -40.24 2.19
CA GLU A 14 5.12 -39.19 3.15
C GLU A 14 4.22 -37.98 2.91
N LYS A 15 3.44 -37.61 3.94
CA LYS A 15 2.69 -36.36 3.97
C LYS A 15 3.69 -35.20 3.81
N PRO A 16 3.39 -34.16 3.02
CA PRO A 16 4.30 -33.03 2.87
C PRO A 16 4.51 -32.38 4.23
N GLN A 17 5.73 -32.50 4.76
CA GLN A 17 6.17 -31.70 5.90
C GLN A 17 6.07 -30.23 5.49
N LYS A 18 5.31 -29.44 6.26
CA LYS A 18 5.30 -27.99 6.14
C LYS A 18 6.75 -27.51 6.29
N LEU A 19 7.37 -27.10 5.20
CA LEU A 19 8.56 -26.26 5.25
C LEU A 19 8.16 -24.96 5.95
N ALA A 20 8.38 -24.92 7.26
CA ALA A 20 8.35 -23.70 8.03
C ALA A 20 9.52 -22.85 7.55
N VAL A 21 9.25 -21.97 6.59
CA VAL A 21 10.19 -20.91 6.22
C VAL A 21 10.41 -20.06 7.48
N SER A 22 11.62 -20.14 8.03
CA SER A 22 12.02 -19.40 9.21
C SER A 22 11.96 -17.90 8.94
N LEU A 23 11.14 -17.21 9.74
CA LEU A 23 10.90 -15.78 9.69
C LEU A 23 12.21 -14.98 9.92
N PRO A 24 12.45 -13.84 9.24
CA PRO A 24 13.17 -12.76 9.88
C PRO A 24 12.28 -12.26 11.03
N ASN A 25 12.73 -12.60 12.22
CA ASN A 25 11.97 -12.51 13.44
C ASN A 25 12.00 -11.03 13.88
N ASN A 26 10.84 -10.34 13.86
CA ASN A 26 10.70 -8.95 14.34
C ASN A 26 10.73 -8.90 15.89
N VAL A 27 11.86 -9.33 16.43
CA VAL A 27 12.14 -9.40 17.86
C VAL A 27 13.28 -8.44 18.17
N ASP A 28 13.05 -7.57 19.14
CA ASP A 28 14.14 -6.76 19.71
C ASP A 28 15.21 -7.67 20.32
N LYS A 29 16.40 -7.13 20.66
CA LYS A 29 17.54 -7.84 21.29
C LYS A 29 17.21 -8.69 22.54
N LYS A 30 15.97 -8.62 23.04
CA LYS A 30 15.42 -9.37 24.18
C LYS A 30 14.29 -10.36 23.81
N GLY A 31 14.05 -10.67 22.53
CA GLY A 31 13.08 -11.69 22.13
C GLY A 31 11.60 -11.29 22.26
N LYS A 32 11.29 -9.99 22.41
CA LYS A 32 9.90 -9.48 22.42
C LYS A 32 9.51 -8.95 21.05
N LYS A 33 8.30 -9.31 20.57
CA LYS A 33 7.71 -8.73 19.35
C LYS A 33 7.69 -7.21 19.48
N LYS A 34 8.30 -6.51 18.54
CA LYS A 34 8.29 -5.05 18.52
C LYS A 34 6.84 -4.56 18.39
N PRO A 35 6.38 -3.59 19.21
CA PRO A 35 5.03 -3.09 19.11
C PRO A 35 4.79 -2.46 17.73
N LEU A 36 3.63 -2.76 17.16
CA LEU A 36 3.18 -2.24 15.87
C LEU A 36 3.06 -0.70 15.95
N MET A 37 3.70 0.02 15.02
CA MET A 37 3.57 1.47 14.95
C MET A 37 2.12 1.84 14.65
N THR A 38 1.57 2.81 15.39
CA THR A 38 0.23 3.34 15.14
C THR A 38 0.31 4.84 14.95
N ILE A 39 -0.22 5.34 13.83
CA ILE A 39 -0.24 6.76 13.47
C ILE A 39 -1.69 7.17 13.26
N GLU A 40 -2.18 8.12 14.07
CA GLU A 40 -3.55 8.64 13.95
C GLU A 40 -4.65 7.54 13.94
N GLY A 41 -4.41 6.46 14.70
CA GLY A 41 -5.30 5.29 14.80
C GLY A 41 -5.11 4.22 13.74
N TYR A 42 -4.20 4.42 12.77
CA TYR A 42 -3.85 3.43 11.77
C TYR A 42 -2.62 2.62 12.19
N PRO A 43 -2.72 1.29 12.32
CA PRO A 43 -1.52 0.46 12.35
C PRO A 43 -0.77 0.59 11.03
N VAL A 44 0.54 0.82 11.10
CA VAL A 44 1.41 0.97 9.93
C VAL A 44 2.59 0.02 10.03
N GLU A 45 2.88 -0.63 8.91
CA GLU A 45 3.98 -1.57 8.72
C GLU A 45 4.71 -1.23 7.44
N GLY A 46 5.94 -1.71 7.28
CA GLY A 46 6.63 -1.59 6.00
C GLY A 46 8.14 -1.60 6.12
N LEU A 47 8.77 -1.48 4.96
CA LEU A 47 10.19 -1.19 4.80
C LEU A 47 10.31 -0.14 3.70
N SER A 48 11.22 0.83 3.87
CA SER A 48 11.48 1.81 2.83
C SER A 48 12.89 2.37 2.91
N ILE A 49 13.74 1.92 1.98
CA ILE A 49 15.13 2.32 1.83
C ILE A 49 15.37 2.60 0.36
N ALA A 50 15.83 3.81 0.05
CA ALA A 50 15.95 4.27 -1.33
C ALA A 50 16.84 3.37 -2.17
N GLY A 51 16.31 2.93 -3.32
CA GLY A 51 16.99 2.04 -4.26
C GLY A 51 17.07 0.59 -3.83
N LEU A 52 16.54 0.20 -2.66
CA LEU A 52 16.55 -1.18 -2.19
C LEU A 52 15.17 -1.82 -2.17
N GLU A 53 14.22 -1.17 -1.51
CA GLU A 53 12.83 -1.61 -1.39
C GLU A 53 11.96 -0.53 -0.73
N THR A 54 10.76 -0.33 -1.27
CA THR A 54 9.64 0.35 -0.62
C THR A 54 8.40 -0.53 -0.63
N CYS A 55 7.81 -0.70 0.55
CA CYS A 55 6.50 -1.32 0.75
C CYS A 55 5.89 -0.78 2.05
N ILE A 56 4.80 -0.02 1.95
CA ILE A 56 4.10 0.59 3.09
C ILE A 56 2.73 -0.06 3.24
N ILE A 57 2.44 -0.62 4.40
CA ILE A 57 1.31 -1.51 4.63
C ILE A 57 0.39 -0.87 5.68
N PHE A 58 -0.91 -0.84 5.37
CA PHE A 58 -1.97 -0.40 6.27
C PHE A 58 -2.95 -1.55 6.51
N PRO A 59 -2.69 -2.44 7.49
CA PRO A 59 -3.46 -3.67 7.67
C PRO A 59 -4.96 -3.46 7.91
N SER A 60 -5.34 -2.39 8.62
CA SER A 60 -6.75 -2.05 8.88
C SER A 60 -7.52 -1.60 7.62
N LEU A 61 -6.79 -1.21 6.57
CA LEU A 61 -7.32 -0.81 5.28
C LEU A 61 -7.22 -1.93 4.23
N ASP A 62 -6.59 -3.07 4.56
CA ASP A 62 -6.38 -4.22 3.68
C ASP A 62 -5.60 -3.86 2.40
N LEU A 63 -4.66 -2.90 2.53
CA LEU A 63 -3.87 -2.41 1.41
C LEU A 63 -2.39 -2.22 1.74
N ALA A 64 -1.58 -2.27 0.69
CA ALA A 64 -0.20 -1.80 0.68
C ALA A 64 0.07 -0.83 -0.48
N PHE A 65 0.99 0.09 -0.28
CA PHE A 65 1.58 0.94 -1.30
C PHE A 65 2.97 0.44 -1.62
N ASP A 66 3.23 0.21 -2.91
CA ASP A 66 4.43 -0.42 -3.45
C ASP A 66 4.74 -1.80 -2.82
N ILE A 67 5.60 -2.55 -3.50
CA ILE A 67 5.98 -3.90 -3.11
C ILE A 67 7.34 -4.29 -3.68
N GLY A 68 8.38 -3.54 -3.33
CA GLY A 68 9.73 -3.72 -3.90
C GLY A 68 10.26 -5.15 -3.92
N ARG A 69 10.33 -5.83 -2.77
CA ARG A 69 10.78 -7.24 -2.66
C ARG A 69 9.74 -8.16 -2.04
N CYS A 70 8.51 -7.66 -1.84
CA CYS A 70 7.42 -8.39 -1.22
C CYS A 70 7.75 -8.87 0.21
N PRO A 71 7.73 -7.99 1.22
CA PRO A 71 7.89 -8.44 2.59
C PRO A 71 6.71 -9.36 2.97
N GLN A 72 6.96 -10.40 3.76
CA GLN A 72 5.95 -11.42 4.09
C GLN A 72 4.64 -10.83 4.63
N ARG A 73 4.69 -9.68 5.30
CA ARG A 73 3.54 -8.97 5.84
C ARG A 73 2.63 -8.38 4.76
N ALA A 74 3.17 -8.01 3.60
CA ALA A 74 2.39 -7.49 2.47
C ALA A 74 1.53 -8.58 1.83
N VAL A 75 1.95 -9.85 1.92
CA VAL A 75 1.22 -11.01 1.36
C VAL A 75 -0.21 -11.09 1.87
N SER A 76 -0.51 -10.61 3.08
CA SER A 76 -1.86 -10.65 3.65
C SER A 76 -2.83 -9.62 3.06
N GLN A 77 -2.33 -8.55 2.45
CA GLN A 77 -3.16 -7.47 1.92
C GLN A 77 -3.82 -7.90 0.61
N ASN A 78 -5.11 -7.59 0.41
CA ASN A 78 -5.81 -7.89 -0.84
C ASN A 78 -5.58 -6.84 -1.93
N PHE A 79 -5.20 -5.62 -1.57
CA PHE A 79 -4.98 -4.52 -2.50
C PHE A 79 -3.54 -4.02 -2.46
N VAL A 80 -2.91 -3.90 -3.62
CA VAL A 80 -1.57 -3.27 -3.75
C VAL A 80 -1.66 -2.15 -4.77
N PHE A 81 -1.20 -0.97 -4.40
CA PHE A 81 -1.15 0.22 -5.25
C PHE A 81 0.31 0.55 -5.57
N ILE A 82 0.67 0.53 -6.85
CA ILE A 82 2.05 0.80 -7.30
C ILE A 82 2.17 2.26 -7.74
N SER A 83 3.07 3.03 -7.15
CA SER A 83 3.30 4.42 -7.51
C SER A 83 3.97 4.58 -8.87
N HIS A 84 5.00 3.77 -9.14
CA HIS A 84 5.81 3.81 -10.36
C HIS A 84 6.58 2.50 -10.58
N ALA A 85 7.26 2.39 -11.72
CA ALA A 85 7.85 1.14 -12.20
C ALA A 85 9.33 0.91 -11.82
N HIS A 86 9.93 1.69 -10.90
CA HIS A 86 11.26 1.35 -10.43
C HIS A 86 11.25 0.01 -9.67
N MET A 87 12.35 -0.73 -9.78
CA MET A 87 12.45 -2.12 -9.33
C MET A 87 12.18 -2.27 -7.83
N ASP A 88 12.67 -1.33 -7.03
CA ASP A 88 12.47 -1.26 -5.59
C ASP A 88 11.05 -0.87 -5.17
N HIS A 89 10.14 -0.59 -6.11
CA HIS A 89 8.72 -0.33 -5.85
C HIS A 89 7.80 -1.43 -6.40
N ILE A 90 8.20 -2.13 -7.47
CA ILE A 90 7.33 -3.08 -8.18
C ILE A 90 7.86 -4.52 -8.22
N GLY A 91 9.15 -4.73 -7.97
CA GLY A 91 9.85 -5.99 -8.25
C GLY A 91 9.26 -7.23 -7.56
N GLY A 92 8.59 -7.06 -6.43
CA GLY A 92 7.99 -8.13 -5.65
C GLY A 92 6.63 -8.61 -6.16
N LEU A 93 6.05 -8.00 -7.21
CA LEU A 93 4.72 -8.36 -7.72
C LEU A 93 4.56 -9.86 -8.04
N PRO A 94 5.47 -10.50 -8.81
CA PRO A 94 5.34 -11.93 -9.10
C PRO A 94 5.41 -12.79 -7.84
N MET A 95 6.37 -12.50 -6.95
CA MET A 95 6.55 -13.21 -5.68
C MET A 95 5.31 -13.07 -4.78
N TYR A 96 4.72 -11.89 -4.72
CA TYR A 96 3.50 -11.61 -3.97
C TYR A 96 2.33 -12.48 -4.44
N VAL A 97 2.07 -12.52 -5.75
CA VAL A 97 0.98 -13.33 -6.31
C VAL A 97 1.26 -14.83 -6.15
N ALA A 98 2.49 -15.27 -6.41
CA ALA A 98 2.90 -16.67 -6.25
C ALA A 98 2.72 -17.14 -4.81
N THR A 99 3.19 -16.35 -3.83
CA THR A 99 3.08 -16.68 -2.40
C THR A 99 1.63 -16.75 -1.93
N ARG A 100 0.76 -15.84 -2.41
CA ARG A 100 -0.68 -15.92 -2.15
C ARG A 100 -1.31 -17.18 -2.75
N GLY A 101 -0.91 -17.55 -3.97
CA GLY A 101 -1.35 -18.79 -4.62
C GLY A 101 -0.95 -20.04 -3.83
N LEU A 102 0.31 -20.13 -3.40
CA LEU A 102 0.83 -21.22 -2.57
C LEU A 102 0.04 -21.36 -1.26
N ASN A 103 -0.29 -20.23 -0.64
CA ASN A 103 -1.08 -20.16 0.60
C ASN A 103 -2.59 -20.29 0.38
N ARG A 104 -3.05 -20.56 -0.85
CA ARG A 104 -4.47 -20.70 -1.23
C ARG A 104 -5.32 -19.48 -0.85
N MET A 105 -4.71 -18.30 -0.91
CA MET A 105 -5.37 -17.04 -0.61
C MET A 105 -6.18 -16.57 -1.83
N LYS A 106 -7.12 -15.64 -1.58
CA LYS A 106 -7.85 -14.96 -2.66
C LYS A 106 -6.85 -14.29 -3.63
N PRO A 107 -7.05 -14.37 -4.96
CA PRO A 107 -6.28 -13.56 -5.91
C PRO A 107 -6.31 -12.07 -5.52
N PRO A 108 -5.16 -11.39 -5.46
CA PRO A 108 -5.11 -9.99 -5.08
C PRO A 108 -5.57 -9.07 -6.22
N THR A 109 -5.90 -7.83 -5.87
CA THR A 109 -6.10 -6.74 -6.83
C THR A 109 -4.88 -5.84 -6.80
N ILE A 110 -4.22 -5.70 -7.94
CA ILE A 110 -3.05 -4.85 -8.13
C ILE A 110 -3.49 -3.65 -8.97
N ILE A 111 -3.21 -2.45 -8.47
CA ILE A 111 -3.52 -1.19 -9.11
C ILE A 111 -2.19 -0.55 -9.53
N VAL A 112 -2.09 -0.17 -10.79
CA VAL A 112 -0.90 0.44 -11.38
C VAL A 112 -1.29 1.66 -12.22
N PRO A 113 -0.37 2.59 -12.52
CA PRO A 113 -0.58 3.60 -13.54
C PRO A 113 -1.01 2.92 -14.85
N THR A 114 -2.06 3.41 -15.50
CA THR A 114 -2.56 2.81 -16.76
C THR A 114 -1.44 2.67 -17.79
N SER A 115 -0.53 3.64 -17.82
CA SER A 115 0.62 3.65 -18.72
C SER A 115 1.59 2.47 -18.59
N ILE A 116 1.69 1.84 -17.41
CA ILE A 116 2.58 0.69 -17.18
C ILE A 116 1.83 -0.65 -17.18
N LYS A 117 0.49 -0.62 -17.15
CA LYS A 117 -0.35 -1.83 -17.10
C LYS A 117 0.04 -2.87 -18.16
N PRO A 118 0.22 -2.55 -19.46
CA PRO A 118 0.58 -3.55 -20.45
C PRO A 118 1.94 -4.22 -20.18
N THR A 119 2.91 -3.46 -19.66
CA THR A 119 4.23 -3.99 -19.28
C THR A 119 4.14 -4.90 -18.06
N VAL A 120 3.28 -4.59 -17.10
CA VAL A 120 3.03 -5.46 -15.94
C VAL A 120 2.30 -6.75 -16.35
N GLU A 121 1.38 -6.69 -17.32
CA GLU A 121 0.77 -7.90 -17.90
C GLU A 121 1.84 -8.81 -18.53
N GLN A 122 2.78 -8.24 -19.28
CA GLN A 122 3.92 -8.97 -19.84
C GLN A 122 4.85 -9.54 -18.76
N LEU A 123 5.12 -8.78 -17.69
CA LEU A 123 5.93 -9.26 -16.55
C LEU A 123 5.33 -10.55 -15.97
N PHE A 124 4.02 -10.56 -15.72
CA PHE A 124 3.36 -11.76 -15.24
C PHE A 124 3.41 -12.90 -16.25
N GLU A 125 3.24 -12.61 -17.54
CA GLU A 125 3.32 -13.63 -18.58
C GLU A 125 4.69 -14.30 -18.64
N VAL A 126 5.78 -13.52 -18.58
CA VAL A 126 7.14 -14.06 -18.49
C VAL A 126 7.29 -14.97 -17.27
N HIS A 127 6.80 -14.53 -16.10
CA HIS A 127 6.88 -15.35 -14.90
C HIS A 127 6.01 -16.62 -14.97
N ARG A 128 4.83 -16.58 -15.61
CA ARG A 128 4.01 -17.79 -15.84
C ARG A 128 4.78 -18.81 -16.68
N GLN A 129 5.49 -18.37 -17.71
CA GLN A 129 6.28 -19.25 -18.57
C GLN A 129 7.48 -19.86 -17.84
N LEU A 130 8.12 -19.10 -16.94
CA LEU A 130 9.25 -19.56 -16.14
C LEU A 130 8.85 -20.51 -15.00
N ASP A 131 7.82 -20.13 -14.24
CA ASP A 131 7.40 -20.82 -13.01
C ASP A 131 6.38 -21.93 -13.25
N GLY A 132 5.61 -21.84 -14.35
CA GLY A 132 4.51 -22.76 -14.66
C GLY A 132 3.25 -22.56 -13.80
N SER A 133 3.19 -21.50 -12.98
CA SER A 133 2.01 -21.18 -12.17
C SER A 133 1.05 -20.22 -12.88
N GLU A 134 -0.22 -20.26 -12.51
CA GLU A 134 -1.25 -19.37 -13.10
C GLU A 134 -1.07 -17.90 -12.74
N LEU A 135 -0.37 -17.61 -11.62
CA LEU A 135 -0.22 -16.27 -11.04
C LEU A 135 -1.54 -15.47 -11.08
N ARG A 136 -2.61 -16.02 -10.51
CA ARG A 136 -3.95 -15.41 -10.55
C ARG A 136 -3.99 -14.09 -9.79
N HIS A 137 -4.35 -13.02 -10.48
CA HIS A 137 -4.53 -11.68 -9.92
C HIS A 137 -5.53 -10.87 -10.77
N VAL A 138 -6.02 -9.76 -10.22
CA VAL A 138 -6.75 -8.73 -10.96
C VAL A 138 -5.82 -7.54 -11.14
N LEU A 139 -5.58 -7.10 -12.37
CA LEU A 139 -4.75 -5.94 -12.66
C LEU A 139 -5.60 -4.78 -13.19
N ILE A 140 -5.55 -3.65 -12.50
CA ILE A 140 -6.32 -2.44 -12.82
C ILE A 140 -5.35 -1.30 -13.13
N GLY A 141 -5.55 -0.66 -14.29
CA GLY A 141 -4.94 0.63 -14.58
C GLY A 141 -5.78 1.74 -13.94
N LEU A 142 -5.13 2.69 -13.27
CA LEU A 142 -5.79 3.86 -12.70
C LEU A 142 -4.97 5.10 -13.04
N ASP A 143 -5.55 6.02 -13.81
CA ASP A 143 -4.90 7.27 -14.20
C ASP A 143 -5.13 8.39 -13.19
N ILE A 144 -4.27 9.41 -13.26
CA ILE A 144 -4.34 10.61 -12.42
C ILE A 144 -5.74 11.22 -12.47
N GLY A 145 -6.32 11.47 -11.30
CA GLY A 145 -7.67 12.03 -11.14
C GLY A 145 -8.76 10.97 -11.07
N GLU A 146 -8.51 9.73 -11.50
CA GLU A 146 -9.47 8.64 -11.41
C GLU A 146 -9.57 8.08 -9.98
N GLU A 147 -10.73 7.48 -9.70
CA GLU A 147 -11.07 6.91 -8.40
C GLU A 147 -11.49 5.44 -8.53
N ILE A 148 -11.11 4.63 -7.55
CA ILE A 148 -11.58 3.25 -7.40
C ILE A 148 -12.13 3.02 -6.00
N SER A 149 -13.33 2.43 -5.91
CA SER A 149 -13.89 1.96 -4.64
C SER A 149 -13.38 0.55 -4.34
N ILE A 150 -12.54 0.41 -3.32
CA ILE A 150 -12.02 -0.91 -2.89
C ILE A 150 -12.90 -1.56 -1.82
N ARG A 151 -13.69 -0.76 -1.10
CA ARG A 151 -14.76 -1.19 -0.18
C ARG A 151 -15.93 -0.20 -0.25
N ARG A 152 -17.08 -0.55 0.33
CA ARG A 152 -18.24 0.36 0.42
C ARG A 152 -17.89 1.69 1.11
N ASP A 153 -17.00 1.63 2.08
CA ASP A 153 -16.61 2.74 2.95
C ASP A 153 -15.26 3.35 2.57
N LEU A 154 -14.61 2.87 1.50
CA LEU A 154 -13.22 3.20 1.18
C LEU A 154 -13.01 3.36 -0.33
N LYS A 155 -12.61 4.56 -0.74
CA LYS A 155 -12.20 4.87 -2.12
C LYS A 155 -10.74 5.30 -2.17
N VAL A 156 -10.10 5.11 -3.30
CA VAL A 156 -8.72 5.57 -3.54
C VAL A 156 -8.70 6.39 -4.83
N LYS A 157 -8.04 7.54 -4.80
CA LYS A 157 -7.86 8.43 -5.97
C LYS A 157 -6.38 8.53 -6.31
N ALA A 158 -6.03 8.43 -7.59
CA ALA A 158 -4.67 8.72 -8.04
C ALA A 158 -4.44 10.23 -8.19
N PHE A 159 -3.25 10.70 -7.85
CA PHE A 159 -2.87 12.11 -7.98
C PHE A 159 -1.48 12.27 -8.60
N LYS A 160 -1.22 13.44 -9.16
CA LYS A 160 0.00 13.69 -9.92
C LYS A 160 1.22 13.87 -9.01
N THR A 161 2.31 13.20 -9.34
CA THR A 161 3.64 13.42 -8.76
C THR A 161 4.67 13.72 -9.84
N HIS A 162 5.89 14.08 -9.42
CA HIS A 162 6.96 14.47 -10.33
C HIS A 162 8.21 13.63 -10.06
N HIS A 163 8.50 12.68 -10.96
CA HIS A 163 9.65 11.79 -10.89
C HIS A 163 10.31 11.60 -12.27
N THR A 164 11.45 10.91 -12.32
CA THR A 164 12.21 10.65 -13.55
C THR A 164 11.46 9.78 -14.56
N ILE A 165 10.56 8.92 -14.08
CA ILE A 165 9.63 8.13 -14.88
C ILE A 165 8.18 8.49 -14.56
N LYS A 166 7.22 7.98 -15.34
CA LYS A 166 5.81 8.15 -15.03
C LYS A 166 5.52 7.62 -13.62
N SER A 167 5.01 8.50 -12.77
CA SER A 167 4.70 8.25 -11.37
C SER A 167 3.38 8.88 -10.98
N GLN A 168 2.75 8.33 -9.96
CA GLN A 168 1.59 8.91 -9.31
C GLN A 168 1.58 8.57 -7.83
N GLY A 169 0.89 9.40 -7.05
CA GLY A 169 0.55 9.09 -5.67
C GLY A 169 -0.92 8.65 -5.55
N TYR A 170 -1.31 8.27 -4.34
CA TYR A 170 -2.66 7.86 -4.02
C TYR A 170 -3.20 8.53 -2.76
N VAL A 171 -4.46 8.95 -2.78
CA VAL A 171 -5.21 9.38 -1.59
C VAL A 171 -6.33 8.39 -1.31
N VAL A 172 -6.32 7.83 -0.11
CA VAL A 172 -7.37 6.97 0.42
C VAL A 172 -8.39 7.84 1.14
N TYR A 173 -9.67 7.70 0.82
CA TYR A 173 -10.75 8.41 1.49
C TYR A 173 -11.68 7.44 2.21
N GLN A 174 -12.02 7.80 3.46
CA GLN A 174 -13.15 7.22 4.16
C GLN A 174 -14.45 7.84 3.62
N VAL A 175 -15.34 6.99 3.13
CA VAL A 175 -16.66 7.37 2.62
C VAL A 175 -17.70 7.12 3.71
N LYS A 176 -18.52 8.13 4.01
CA LYS A 176 -19.62 8.05 4.96
C LYS A 176 -20.92 8.50 4.29
N GLU A 177 -22.00 7.78 4.56
CA GLU A 177 -23.36 8.19 4.18
C GLU A 177 -23.99 8.92 5.37
N LYS A 178 -24.37 10.18 5.18
CA LYS A 178 -25.06 10.98 6.20
C LYS A 178 -26.47 11.26 5.75
N LEU A 179 -27.44 11.15 6.65
CA LEU A 179 -28.83 11.49 6.35
C LEU A 179 -28.91 12.96 5.89
N LYS A 180 -29.65 13.21 4.79
CA LYS A 180 -29.93 14.58 4.34
C LYS A 180 -30.76 15.31 5.38
N GLN A 181 -30.49 16.61 5.54
CA GLN A 181 -31.15 17.45 6.54
C GLN A 181 -32.68 17.41 6.42
N GLU A 182 -33.21 17.38 5.20
CA GLU A 182 -34.65 17.31 4.91
C GLU A 182 -35.36 16.04 5.42
N TYR A 183 -34.63 15.01 5.80
CA TYR A 183 -35.19 13.75 6.33
C TYR A 183 -34.94 13.56 7.84
N HIS A 184 -34.34 14.53 8.52
CA HIS A 184 -34.21 14.47 9.98
C HIS A 184 -35.59 14.52 10.66
N GLY A 185 -35.80 13.65 11.65
CA GLY A 185 -37.05 13.57 12.41
C GLY A 185 -38.12 12.66 11.82
N LEU A 186 -37.92 12.12 10.61
CA LEU A 186 -38.81 11.11 10.04
C LEU A 186 -38.75 9.79 10.83
N SER A 187 -39.89 9.12 10.94
CA SER A 187 -39.97 7.80 11.56
C SER A 187 -39.25 6.73 10.73
N ILE A 188 -38.87 5.62 11.37
CA ILE A 188 -38.26 4.47 10.70
C ILE A 188 -39.13 3.96 9.54
N ARG A 189 -40.46 4.03 9.66
CA ARG A 189 -41.41 3.60 8.63
C ARG A 189 -41.38 4.51 7.41
N GLU A 190 -41.39 5.82 7.61
CA GLU A 190 -41.28 6.81 6.52
C GLU A 190 -39.93 6.70 5.80
N MET A 191 -38.85 6.55 6.57
CA MET A 191 -37.50 6.33 6.05
C MET A 191 -37.38 5.07 5.19
N LYS A 192 -38.04 3.98 5.61
CA LYS A 192 -38.07 2.73 4.84
C LYS A 192 -38.87 2.89 3.55
N ASN A 193 -40.01 3.58 3.58
CA ASN A 193 -40.81 3.85 2.40
C ASN A 193 -40.05 4.70 1.38
N LEU A 194 -39.34 5.74 1.84
CA LEU A 194 -38.49 6.56 0.97
C LEU A 194 -37.38 5.74 0.30
N LYS A 195 -36.67 4.90 1.07
CA LYS A 195 -35.67 3.98 0.49
C LYS A 195 -36.27 3.02 -0.55
N LEU A 196 -37.45 2.43 -0.25
CA LEU A 196 -38.13 1.50 -1.17
C LEU A 196 -38.61 2.19 -2.44
N SER A 197 -38.94 3.49 -2.38
CA SER A 197 -39.28 4.30 -3.55
C SER A 197 -38.07 4.76 -4.38
N GLY A 198 -36.85 4.36 -4.01
CA GLY A 198 -35.62 4.69 -4.74
C GLY A 198 -35.06 6.09 -4.44
N VAL A 199 -35.62 6.81 -3.46
CA VAL A 199 -35.14 8.15 -3.10
C VAL A 199 -33.80 8.05 -2.38
N LYS A 200 -32.78 8.76 -2.89
CA LYS A 200 -31.48 8.89 -2.21
C LYS A 200 -31.61 9.84 -1.01
N ILE A 201 -31.81 9.22 0.15
CA ILE A 201 -32.02 9.89 1.44
C ILE A 201 -30.73 10.34 2.15
N THR A 202 -29.56 9.92 1.67
CA THR A 202 -28.27 10.23 2.29
C THR A 202 -27.36 10.98 1.33
N ASP A 203 -26.59 11.92 1.86
CA ASP A 203 -25.44 12.52 1.19
C ASP A 203 -24.19 11.67 1.43
N THR A 204 -23.34 11.62 0.41
CA THR A 204 -22.06 10.91 0.48
C THR A 204 -20.97 11.93 0.82
N ILE A 205 -20.28 11.74 1.94
CA ILE A 205 -19.18 12.60 2.39
C ILE A 205 -17.90 11.77 2.41
N SER A 206 -16.86 12.24 1.72
CA SER A 206 -15.54 11.61 1.71
C SER A 206 -14.53 12.45 2.49
N HIS A 207 -13.71 11.79 3.31
CA HIS A 207 -12.63 12.45 4.07
C HIS A 207 -11.30 11.82 3.66
N PRO A 208 -10.28 12.61 3.27
CA PRO A 208 -8.97 12.07 2.94
C PRO A 208 -8.29 11.57 4.23
N GLU A 209 -7.92 10.29 4.26
CA GLU A 209 -7.36 9.63 5.42
C GLU A 209 -5.85 9.43 5.28
N ILE A 210 -5.42 8.76 4.21
CA ILE A 210 -4.01 8.47 3.94
C ILE A 210 -3.65 9.03 2.58
N ALA A 211 -2.56 9.78 2.48
CA ALA A 211 -1.95 10.11 1.19
C ALA A 211 -0.56 9.48 1.11
N PHE A 212 -0.26 8.80 0.01
CA PHE A 212 1.03 8.21 -0.29
C PHE A 212 1.58 8.82 -1.58
N THR A 213 2.77 9.40 -1.52
CA THR A 213 3.36 10.08 -2.70
C THR A 213 4.11 9.13 -3.62
N GLY A 214 4.61 8.00 -3.12
CA GLY A 214 5.76 7.35 -3.75
C GLY A 214 6.93 8.32 -3.86
N ASP A 215 7.78 8.09 -4.85
CA ASP A 215 8.88 9.00 -5.17
C ASP A 215 8.37 10.26 -5.87
N THR A 216 8.81 11.43 -5.41
CA THR A 216 8.41 12.70 -6.01
C THR A 216 9.33 13.85 -5.62
N MET A 217 9.45 14.84 -6.50
CA MET A 217 9.95 16.18 -6.19
C MET A 217 8.88 17.03 -5.48
N SER A 218 9.30 18.07 -4.74
CA SER A 218 8.41 18.93 -3.94
C SER A 218 7.34 19.69 -4.74
N ASP A 219 7.45 19.73 -6.06
CA ASP A 219 6.55 20.40 -6.99
C ASP A 219 5.10 19.90 -6.87
N PHE A 220 4.88 18.67 -6.43
CA PHE A 220 3.52 18.15 -6.19
C PHE A 220 2.73 18.98 -5.15
N LEU A 221 3.43 19.69 -4.26
CA LEU A 221 2.85 20.57 -3.22
C LEU A 221 2.31 21.89 -3.81
N LEU A 222 2.68 22.20 -5.05
CA LEU A 222 2.25 23.41 -5.75
C LEU A 222 1.03 23.16 -6.66
N ASP A 223 0.69 21.90 -6.89
CA ASP A 223 -0.45 21.51 -7.71
C ASP A 223 -1.75 21.64 -6.90
N GLU A 224 -2.62 22.57 -7.28
CA GLU A 224 -3.90 22.79 -6.60
C GLU A 224 -4.81 21.56 -6.64
N SER A 225 -4.67 20.70 -7.65
CA SER A 225 -5.42 19.44 -7.74
C SER A 225 -5.04 18.43 -6.65
N ASN A 226 -3.88 18.64 -6.00
CA ASN A 226 -3.39 17.83 -4.88
C ASN A 226 -3.84 18.34 -3.51
N SER A 227 -4.84 19.24 -3.42
CA SER A 227 -5.23 19.84 -2.12
C SER A 227 -5.61 18.81 -1.05
N ASP A 228 -6.17 17.67 -1.45
CA ASP A 228 -6.57 16.60 -0.52
C ASP A 228 -5.37 15.85 0.06
N VAL A 229 -4.23 15.84 -0.65
CA VAL A 229 -2.96 15.28 -0.15
C VAL A 229 -2.50 16.05 1.09
N LEU A 230 -2.57 17.38 1.04
CA LEU A 230 -2.18 18.26 2.14
C LEU A 230 -3.14 18.21 3.33
N LYS A 231 -4.38 17.77 3.11
CA LYS A 231 -5.46 17.67 4.11
C LYS A 231 -5.67 16.26 4.64
N ALA A 232 -5.05 15.25 4.03
CA ALA A 232 -5.14 13.87 4.50
C ALA A 232 -4.71 13.75 5.96
N LYS A 233 -5.34 12.85 6.72
CA LYS A 233 -4.97 12.68 8.13
C LYS A 233 -3.49 12.30 8.30
N VAL A 234 -3.02 11.35 7.49
CA VAL A 234 -1.62 10.90 7.44
C VAL A 234 -1.06 11.11 6.03
N LEU A 235 0.10 11.74 5.94
CA LEU A 235 0.87 11.87 4.69
C LEU A 235 2.12 10.98 4.76
N VAL A 236 2.27 10.08 3.81
CA VAL A 236 3.44 9.21 3.65
C VAL A 236 4.27 9.72 2.49
N MET A 237 5.51 10.16 2.75
CA MET A 237 6.35 10.81 1.75
C MET A 237 7.85 10.76 2.05
N GLU A 238 8.69 11.08 1.06
CA GLU A 238 10.15 11.05 1.20
C GLU A 238 10.82 12.42 1.48
N ILE A 239 10.14 13.54 1.23
CA ILE A 239 10.75 14.88 1.29
C ILE A 239 10.02 15.80 2.28
N ILE A 240 10.75 16.36 3.24
CA ILE A 240 10.25 17.50 4.04
C ILE A 240 10.75 18.81 3.41
N LYS A 241 9.93 19.40 2.55
CA LYS A 241 10.07 20.78 2.06
C LYS A 241 8.71 21.47 2.13
N HIS A 242 8.70 22.80 2.25
CA HIS A 242 7.47 23.61 2.39
C HIS A 242 6.57 23.14 3.55
N ALA A 243 7.19 22.97 4.73
CA ALA A 243 6.56 22.48 5.94
C ALA A 243 5.28 23.24 6.34
N ASP A 244 5.24 24.53 6.03
CA ASP A 244 4.14 25.47 6.24
C ASP A 244 2.86 25.08 5.50
N LYS A 245 2.96 24.29 4.42
CA LYS A 245 1.81 23.86 3.61
C LYS A 245 1.09 22.63 4.17
N PHE A 246 1.72 21.87 5.07
CA PHE A 246 1.17 20.61 5.56
C PHE A 246 0.09 20.82 6.61
N GLN A 247 -1.16 20.48 6.25
CA GLN A 247 -2.31 20.48 7.15
C GLN A 247 -2.58 19.09 7.75
N ASN A 248 -1.74 18.11 7.39
CA ASN A 248 -1.84 16.72 7.85
C ASN A 248 -1.65 16.63 9.38
N LYS A 249 -2.34 15.71 10.03
CA LYS A 249 -2.14 15.47 11.47
C LYS A 249 -0.82 14.78 11.77
N ALA A 250 -0.43 13.85 10.89
CA ALA A 250 0.83 13.14 10.98
C ALA A 250 1.49 13.00 9.60
N ILE A 251 2.81 12.93 9.59
CA ILE A 251 3.64 12.68 8.42
C ILE A 251 4.52 11.47 8.71
N LEU A 252 4.43 10.44 7.89
CA LEU A 252 5.34 9.30 7.91
C LEU A 252 6.40 9.48 6.83
N MET A 253 7.63 9.73 7.26
CA MET A 253 8.76 9.76 6.36
C MET A 253 9.25 8.37 6.00
N ILE A 254 9.53 8.19 4.72
CA ILE A 254 9.99 6.95 4.10
C ILE A 254 11.16 7.24 3.16
N HIS A 255 11.66 6.20 2.50
CA HIS A 255 12.61 6.30 1.38
C HIS A 255 13.93 6.99 1.74
N PHE A 256 14.41 6.78 2.95
CA PHE A 256 15.70 7.32 3.37
C PHE A 256 16.84 6.64 2.60
N SER A 257 17.89 7.40 2.28
CA SER A 257 19.07 6.85 1.63
C SER A 257 19.79 5.88 2.55
N ALA A 258 20.18 4.71 2.04
CA ALA A 258 21.01 3.72 2.74
C ALA A 258 22.38 4.25 3.20
N ARG A 259 22.78 5.47 2.79
CA ARG A 259 23.99 6.13 3.24
C ARG A 259 23.89 6.70 4.65
N TYR A 260 22.67 6.90 5.16
CA TYR A 260 22.44 7.42 6.50
C TYR A 260 22.19 6.29 7.48
N THR A 261 22.72 6.44 8.69
CA THR A 261 22.43 5.58 9.84
C THR A 261 21.08 5.94 10.46
N VAL A 262 20.50 5.01 11.23
CA VAL A 262 19.26 5.24 11.97
C VAL A 262 19.42 6.41 12.95
N GLU A 263 20.57 6.52 13.60
CA GLU A 263 20.89 7.58 14.55
C GLU A 263 20.96 8.95 13.87
N GLU A 264 21.53 9.04 12.67
CA GLU A 264 21.55 10.27 11.88
C GLU A 264 20.14 10.71 11.47
N ILE A 265 19.31 9.76 11.00
CA ILE A 265 17.91 10.03 10.62
C ILE A 265 17.14 10.52 11.85
N GLN A 266 17.21 9.80 12.96
CA GLN A 266 16.55 10.19 14.22
C GLN A 266 17.07 11.54 14.75
N GLY A 267 18.38 11.77 14.65
CA GLY A 267 19.02 13.03 15.02
C GLY A 267 18.57 14.20 14.16
N ALA A 268 18.32 14.00 12.87
CA ALA A 268 17.75 15.02 11.99
C ALA A 268 16.28 15.30 12.31
N MET A 269 15.49 14.26 12.55
CA MET A 269 14.06 14.40 12.84
C MET A 269 13.77 15.04 14.20
N SER A 270 14.61 14.77 15.21
CA SER A 270 14.46 15.38 16.54
C SER A 270 14.71 16.90 16.56
N LYS A 271 15.36 17.44 15.52
CA LYS A 271 15.62 18.88 15.34
C LYS A 271 14.50 19.60 14.57
N LEU A 272 13.46 18.90 14.13
CA LEU A 272 12.35 19.53 13.42
C LEU A 272 11.57 20.46 14.37
N GLU A 273 11.46 21.72 13.96
CA GLU A 273 10.71 22.74 14.69
C GLU A 273 9.24 22.79 14.23
N ALA A 274 8.47 23.71 14.82
CA ALA A 274 7.13 24.00 14.34
C ALA A 274 7.15 24.41 12.84
N PRO A 275 6.15 24.00 12.04
CA PRO A 275 4.93 23.31 12.46
C PRO A 275 5.08 21.78 12.52
N LEU A 276 6.24 21.19 12.25
CA LEU A 276 6.41 19.73 12.10
C LEU A 276 6.65 18.98 13.41
N ALA A 277 7.16 19.68 14.43
CA ALA A 277 7.45 19.12 15.73
C ALA A 277 6.28 18.26 16.26
N GLY A 278 6.58 17.00 16.62
CA GLY A 278 5.60 16.06 17.17
C GLY A 278 4.63 15.42 16.17
N ARG A 279 4.66 15.79 14.88
CA ARG A 279 3.82 15.21 13.82
C ARG A 279 4.56 14.27 12.88
N VAL A 280 5.89 14.22 12.95
CA VAL A 280 6.72 13.42 12.03
C VAL A 280 7.11 12.08 12.65
N HIS A 281 6.84 11.01 11.92
CA HIS A 281 7.20 9.64 12.21
C HIS A 281 8.18 9.14 11.14
N ILE A 282 9.00 8.15 11.48
CA ILE A 282 9.96 7.55 10.54
C ILE A 282 9.82 6.05 10.50
N LEU A 283 9.97 5.49 9.30
CA LEU A 283 10.09 4.05 9.12
C LEU A 283 11.56 3.68 8.96
N THR A 284 12.16 3.10 10.00
CA THR A 284 13.58 2.69 10.00
C THR A 284 13.76 1.17 9.98
N GLU A 285 12.69 0.42 9.72
CA GLU A 285 12.77 -1.04 9.59
C GLU A 285 13.54 -1.39 8.30
N GLY A 286 14.62 -2.17 8.45
CA GLY A 286 15.50 -2.58 7.35
C GLY A 286 16.85 -1.85 7.29
N PHE A 287 17.03 -0.74 8.04
CA PHE A 287 18.32 -0.09 8.26
C PHE A 287 19.22 -0.88 9.22
#